data_AF-A0A2S7A948-F1
#
_entry.id   AF-A0A2S7A948-F1
#
_cell.length_a   1.000
_cell.length_b   1.000
_cell.length_c   1.000
_cell.angle_alpha   90.00
_cell.angle_beta   90.00
_cell.angle_gamma   90.00
#
_symmetry.space_group_name_H-M   'P 1'
#
loop_
_entity.id
_entity.type
_entity.pdbx_description
1 polymer ?
#
loop_
_entity_poly.entity_id
_entity_poly.type
_entity_poly.pdbx_seq_one_letter_code
_entity_poly.pdbx_strand_id
1 'polypeptide(L)'
;MTSDPTPAPRPLALQLFDCVHADDLDRALALGLMEYRPDPRDDLLDPACPQLSAALLATQLRLRDAWAARDRYRARAARLQRRAAERDARRTPAPAPSQPAAAALPPLAAAILARAKAKAAGGAQP
;
A
#
# COMPACT_ATOMS: atom_id res chain seq x y z
N MET A 1 -2.45 -54.69 28.63
CA MET A 1 -1.80 -53.83 27.63
C MET A 1 -2.72 -53.77 26.43
N THR A 2 -3.68 -52.84 26.43
CA THR A 2 -4.60 -52.60 25.32
C THR A 2 -3.99 -51.49 24.47
N SER A 3 -3.46 -51.85 23.31
CA SER A 3 -3.05 -50.86 22.30
C SER A 3 -4.29 -50.09 21.87
N ASP A 4 -4.34 -48.81 22.24
CA ASP A 4 -5.31 -47.85 21.75
C ASP A 4 -5.09 -47.73 20.22
N PRO A 5 -6.11 -47.93 19.37
CA PRO A 5 -5.95 -47.71 17.94
C PRO A 5 -5.79 -46.20 17.73
N THR A 6 -4.55 -45.76 17.45
CA THR A 6 -4.30 -44.39 17.00
C THR A 6 -5.26 -44.10 15.85
N PRO A 7 -6.20 -43.15 15.97
CA PRO A 7 -7.17 -42.91 14.92
C PRO A 7 -6.39 -42.51 13.66
N ALA A 8 -6.65 -43.24 12.57
CA ALA A 8 -6.05 -42.91 11.28
C ALA A 8 -6.32 -41.43 10.99
N PRO A 9 -5.33 -40.68 10.46
CA PRO A 9 -5.50 -39.27 10.20
C PRO A 9 -6.72 -39.07 9.30
N ARG A 10 -7.68 -38.26 9.76
CA ARG A 10 -8.91 -37.98 9.02
C ARG A 10 -8.53 -37.42 7.64
N PRO A 11 -9.18 -37.83 6.54
CA PRO A 11 -8.89 -37.32 5.21
C PRO A 11 -8.89 -35.78 5.19
N LEU A 12 -7.93 -35.19 4.47
CA LEU A 12 -7.75 -33.73 4.41
C LEU A 12 -9.04 -33.00 3.98
N ALA A 13 -9.76 -33.57 3.00
CA ALA A 13 -11.02 -33.04 2.50
C ALA A 13 -12.06 -32.83 3.62
N LEU A 14 -12.21 -33.81 4.52
CA LEU A 14 -13.11 -33.72 5.68
C LEU A 14 -12.62 -32.71 6.70
N GLN A 15 -11.31 -32.66 6.98
CA GLN A 15 -10.76 -31.68 7.91
C GLN A 15 -10.98 -30.23 7.41
N LEU A 16 -10.76 -29.99 6.12
CA LEU A 16 -11.01 -28.69 5.50
C LEU A 16 -12.50 -28.33 5.57
N PHE A 17 -13.37 -29.30 5.28
CA PHE A 17 -14.81 -29.10 5.31
C PHE A 17 -15.31 -28.76 6.71
N ASP A 18 -14.83 -29.47 7.74
CA ASP A 18 -15.13 -29.16 9.15
C ASP A 18 -14.71 -27.73 9.51
N CYS A 19 -13.51 -27.30 9.09
CA CYS A 19 -13.02 -25.94 9.35
C CYS A 19 -13.89 -24.89 8.65
N VAL A 20 -14.24 -25.11 7.38
CA VAL A 20 -15.11 -24.21 6.61
C VAL A 20 -16.52 -24.15 7.21
N HIS A 21 -17.06 -25.28 7.69
CA HIS A 21 -18.36 -25.32 8.35
C HIS A 21 -18.36 -24.63 9.71
N ALA A 22 -17.24 -24.68 10.44
CA ALA A 22 -17.05 -23.97 11.70
C ALA A 22 -16.69 -22.48 11.51
N ASP A 23 -16.63 -21.99 10.27
CA ASP A 23 -16.14 -20.64 9.90
C ASP A 23 -14.70 -20.35 10.36
N ASP A 24 -13.91 -21.41 10.64
CA ASP A 24 -12.49 -21.32 11.00
C ASP A 24 -11.62 -21.31 9.73
N LEU A 25 -11.72 -20.20 8.99
CA LEU A 25 -11.01 -20.02 7.73
C LEU A 25 -9.49 -19.94 7.93
N ASP A 26 -9.01 -19.44 9.07
CA ASP A 26 -7.58 -19.36 9.36
C ASP A 26 -6.96 -20.75 9.46
N ARG A 27 -7.64 -21.66 10.18
CA ARG A 27 -7.22 -23.06 10.23
C ARG A 27 -7.34 -23.75 8.89
N ALA A 28 -8.41 -23.49 8.12
CA ALA A 28 -8.56 -24.05 6.79
C ALA A 28 -7.42 -23.60 5.85
N LEU A 29 -7.03 -22.33 5.90
CA LEU A 29 -5.90 -21.79 5.15
C LEU A 29 -4.57 -22.42 5.59
N ALA A 30 -4.35 -22.61 6.89
CA ALA A 30 -3.16 -23.28 7.41
C ALA A 30 -3.05 -24.75 6.94
N LEU A 31 -4.19 -25.42 6.72
CA LEU A 31 -4.27 -26.77 6.14
C LEU A 31 -4.11 -26.80 4.62
N GLY A 32 -3.98 -25.65 3.95
CA GLY A 32 -3.81 -25.56 2.50
C GLY A 32 -5.12 -25.53 1.71
N LEU A 33 -6.18 -24.90 2.24
CA LEU A 33 -7.47 -24.76 1.55
C LEU A 33 -7.33 -24.22 0.12
N MET A 34 -6.38 -23.31 -0.14
CA MET A 34 -6.26 -22.68 -1.47
C MET A 34 -5.53 -23.56 -2.49
N GLU A 35 -4.71 -24.49 -2.02
CA GLU A 35 -3.95 -25.47 -2.79
C GLU A 35 -4.72 -26.78 -2.97
N TYR A 36 -5.74 -27.01 -2.15
CA TYR A 36 -6.59 -28.20 -2.22
C TYR A 36 -7.25 -28.33 -3.59
N ARG A 37 -7.09 -29.51 -4.19
CA ARG A 37 -7.69 -29.91 -5.46
C ARG A 37 -8.73 -30.99 -5.18
N PRO A 38 -10.02 -30.74 -5.43
CA PRO A 38 -11.06 -31.72 -5.16
C PRO A 38 -10.93 -32.94 -6.10
N ASP A 39 -11.09 -34.13 -5.54
CA ASP A 39 -11.28 -35.38 -6.28
C ASP A 39 -12.76 -35.81 -6.16
N PRO A 40 -13.42 -36.31 -7.23
CA PRO A 40 -14.79 -36.82 -7.14
C PRO A 40 -15.00 -37.90 -6.08
N ARG A 41 -13.94 -38.61 -5.67
CA ARG A 41 -13.97 -39.60 -4.59
C ARG A 41 -14.09 -38.96 -3.20
N ASP A 42 -13.78 -37.68 -3.06
CA ASP A 42 -13.87 -36.99 -1.77
C ASP A 42 -15.32 -36.85 -1.30
N ASP A 43 -16.26 -36.70 -2.23
CA ASP A 43 -17.69 -36.68 -1.93
C ASP A 43 -18.24 -38.06 -1.52
N LEU A 44 -17.46 -39.13 -1.72
CA LEU A 44 -17.79 -40.50 -1.27
C LEU A 44 -17.21 -40.81 0.12
N LEU A 45 -16.38 -39.92 0.69
CA LEU A 45 -15.74 -40.15 1.99
C LEU A 45 -16.74 -40.12 3.15
N ASP A 46 -17.77 -39.29 3.03
CA ASP A 46 -18.81 -39.16 4.06
C ASP A 46 -20.19 -39.04 3.42
N PRO A 47 -21.10 -40.03 3.60
CA PRO A 47 -22.45 -39.96 3.07
C PRO A 47 -23.29 -38.84 3.68
N ALA A 48 -22.90 -38.29 4.85
CA ALA A 48 -23.56 -37.12 5.42
C ALA A 48 -23.24 -35.82 4.66
N CYS A 49 -22.19 -35.81 3.83
CA CYS A 49 -21.68 -34.61 3.16
C CYS A 49 -21.50 -34.83 1.63
N PRO A 50 -22.59 -35.10 0.87
CA PRO A 50 -22.51 -35.46 -0.55
C PRO A 50 -22.06 -34.34 -1.50
N GLN A 51 -21.74 -33.15 -0.98
CA GLN A 51 -21.31 -31.96 -1.76
C GLN A 51 -20.11 -31.26 -1.11
N LEU A 52 -19.29 -32.02 -0.41
CA LEU A 52 -18.11 -31.52 0.29
C LEU A 52 -17.18 -30.77 -0.67
N SER A 53 -16.88 -31.36 -1.82
CA SER A 53 -16.00 -30.77 -2.83
C SER A 53 -16.53 -29.42 -3.34
N ALA A 54 -17.84 -29.35 -3.59
CA ALA A 54 -18.52 -28.15 -4.04
C ALA A 54 -18.50 -27.03 -2.97
N ALA A 55 -18.69 -27.38 -1.70
CA ALA A 55 -18.63 -26.42 -0.60
C ALA A 55 -17.22 -25.82 -0.43
N LEU A 56 -16.18 -26.64 -0.56
CA LEU A 56 -14.79 -26.20 -0.52
C LEU A 56 -14.46 -25.27 -1.70
N LEU A 57 -14.86 -25.65 -2.93
CA LEU A 57 -14.68 -24.82 -4.12
C LEU A 57 -15.40 -23.47 -4.03
N ALA A 58 -16.64 -23.45 -3.53
CA ALA A 58 -17.37 -22.22 -3.32
C ALA A 58 -16.66 -21.29 -2.33
N THR A 59 -16.05 -21.86 -1.28
CA THR A 59 -15.27 -21.10 -0.30
C THR A 59 -13.99 -20.55 -0.90
N GLN A 60 -13.24 -21.35 -1.67
CA GLN A 60 -12.06 -20.88 -2.41
C GLN A 60 -12.40 -19.70 -3.33
N LEU A 61 -13.53 -19.77 -4.05
CA LEU A 61 -13.98 -18.70 -4.93
C LEU A 61 -14.29 -17.41 -4.14
N ARG A 62 -15.07 -17.51 -3.06
CA ARG A 62 -15.39 -16.36 -2.19
C ARG A 62 -14.13 -15.68 -1.64
N LEU A 63 -13.13 -16.46 -1.23
CA LEU A 63 -11.85 -15.93 -0.74
C LEU A 63 -11.09 -15.19 -1.82
N ARG A 64 -10.99 -15.77 -3.03
CA ARG A 64 -10.36 -15.11 -4.19
C ARG A 64 -11.03 -13.78 -4.54
N ASP A 65 -12.36 -13.75 -4.54
CA ASP A 65 -13.14 -12.54 -4.81
C ASP A 65 -12.91 -11.47 -3.75
N ALA A 66 -12.86 -11.86 -2.46
CA ALA A 66 -12.56 -10.96 -1.36
C ALA A 66 -11.16 -10.35 -1.48
N TRP A 67 -10.15 -11.15 -1.84
CA TRP A 67 -8.80 -10.66 -2.08
C TRP A 67 -8.71 -9.71 -3.27
N ALA A 68 -9.35 -10.06 -4.40
CA ALA A 68 -9.43 -9.18 -5.56
C ALA A 68 -10.12 -7.85 -5.23
N ALA A 69 -11.18 -7.87 -4.40
CA ALA A 69 -11.82 -6.66 -3.90
C ALA A 69 -10.86 -5.81 -3.03
N ARG A 70 -10.13 -6.45 -2.11
CA ARG A 70 -9.13 -5.79 -1.27
C ARG A 70 -8.02 -5.15 -2.08
N ASP A 71 -7.54 -5.81 -3.12
CA ASP A 71 -6.50 -5.28 -4.01
C ASP A 71 -6.99 -4.09 -4.83
N ARG A 72 -8.23 -4.14 -5.34
CA ARG A 72 -8.87 -2.98 -6.01
C ARG A 72 -8.96 -1.77 -5.08
N TYR A 73 -9.36 -2.00 -3.83
CA TYR A 73 -9.41 -0.96 -2.80
C TYR A 73 -8.03 -0.35 -2.54
N ARG A 74 -7.01 -1.17 -2.32
CA ARG A 74 -5.62 -0.73 -2.12
C ARG A 74 -5.09 0.07 -3.30
N ALA A 75 -5.32 -0.40 -4.53
CA ALA A 75 -4.92 0.29 -5.74
C ALA A 75 -5.60 1.67 -5.87
N ARG A 76 -6.89 1.77 -5.50
CA ARG A 76 -7.61 3.05 -5.46
C ARG A 76 -7.02 3.98 -4.41
N ALA A 77 -6.76 3.49 -3.20
CA ALA A 77 -6.15 4.27 -2.13
C ALA A 77 -4.78 4.84 -2.57
N ALA A 78 -3.93 4.03 -3.19
CA ALA A 78 -2.63 4.49 -3.71
C ALA A 78 -2.76 5.56 -4.80
N ARG A 79 -3.79 5.51 -5.65
CA ARG A 79 -4.07 6.56 -6.64
C ARG A 79 -4.51 7.87 -5.97
N LEU A 80 -5.38 7.79 -4.96
CA LEU A 80 -5.85 8.97 -4.23
C LEU A 80 -4.71 9.63 -3.45
N GLN A 81 -3.86 8.83 -2.80
CA GLN A 81 -2.69 9.34 -2.07
C GLN A 81 -1.74 10.11 -2.99
N ARG A 82 -1.48 9.60 -4.20
CA ARG A 82 -0.67 10.31 -5.20
C ARG A 82 -1.27 11.66 -5.60
N ARG A 83 -2.59 11.70 -5.84
CA ARG A 83 -3.29 12.95 -6.17
C ARG A 83 -3.28 13.94 -5.02
N ALA A 84 -3.41 13.47 -3.77
CA ALA A 84 -3.31 14.32 -2.59
C ALA A 84 -1.92 14.94 -2.48
N ALA A 85 -0.87 14.12 -2.58
CA ALA A 85 0.52 14.58 -2.55
C ALA A 85 0.83 15.60 -3.67
N GLU A 86 0.34 15.38 -4.89
CA GLU A 86 0.50 16.34 -5.99
C GLU A 86 -0.19 17.68 -5.69
N ARG A 87 -1.41 17.64 -5.14
CA ARG A 87 -2.14 18.85 -4.76
C ARG A 87 -1.43 19.60 -3.64
N ASP A 88 -0.90 18.91 -2.65
CA ASP A 88 -0.16 19.51 -1.55
C ASP A 88 1.17 20.11 -2.03
N ALA A 89 1.87 19.45 -2.97
CA ALA A 89 3.05 20.01 -3.63
C ALA A 89 2.72 21.31 -4.40
N ARG A 90 1.59 21.35 -5.12
CA ARG A 90 1.12 22.58 -5.80
C ARG A 90 0.71 23.69 -4.83
N ARG A 91 0.21 23.34 -3.64
CA ARG A 91 -0.20 24.30 -2.60
C ARG A 91 0.97 24.82 -1.79
N THR A 92 2.07 24.09 -1.72
CA THR A 92 3.28 24.53 -1.03
C THR A 92 3.85 25.71 -1.81
N PRO A 93 3.85 26.93 -1.24
CA PRO A 93 4.44 28.07 -1.93
C PRO A 93 5.91 27.77 -2.19
N ALA A 94 6.38 28.09 -3.40
CA ALA A 94 7.81 27.98 -3.71
C ALA A 94 8.60 28.72 -2.61
N PRO A 95 9.69 28.13 -2.07
CA PRO A 95 10.54 28.85 -1.13
C PRO A 95 10.90 30.18 -1.76
N ALA A 96 10.63 31.27 -1.03
CA ALA A 96 10.84 32.62 -1.51
C ALA A 96 12.26 32.68 -2.11
N PRO A 97 12.44 33.18 -3.35
CA PRO A 97 13.77 33.33 -3.89
C PRO A 97 14.55 34.15 -2.87
N SER A 98 15.65 33.59 -2.37
CA SER A 98 16.59 34.30 -1.52
C SER A 98 16.93 35.57 -2.28
N GLN A 99 16.41 36.71 -1.82
CA GLN A 99 16.63 38.00 -2.44
C GLN A 99 18.15 38.10 -2.59
N PRO A 100 18.68 38.28 -3.82
CA PRO A 100 20.11 38.45 -3.98
C PRO A 100 20.47 39.63 -3.08
N ALA A 101 21.32 39.38 -2.08
CA ALA A 101 21.87 40.44 -1.25
C ALA A 101 22.33 41.52 -2.21
N ALA A 102 21.71 42.71 -2.11
CA ALA A 102 21.96 43.81 -3.03
C ALA A 102 23.47 43.90 -3.21
N ALA A 103 23.95 43.69 -4.44
CA ALA A 103 25.36 43.64 -4.73
C ALA A 103 25.96 44.98 -4.28
N ALA A 104 26.61 44.96 -3.11
CA ALA A 104 27.24 46.13 -2.56
C ALA A 104 28.33 46.52 -3.54
N LEU A 105 28.20 47.71 -4.14
CA LEU A 105 29.24 48.24 -5.00
C LEU A 105 30.56 48.18 -4.23
N PRO A 106 31.65 47.69 -4.84
CA PRO A 106 32.94 47.68 -4.18
C PRO A 106 33.27 49.10 -3.70
N PRO A 107 33.82 49.25 -2.49
CA PRO A 107 33.92 50.55 -1.79
C PRO A 107 34.65 51.62 -2.62
N LEU A 108 35.58 51.20 -3.48
CA LEU A 108 36.28 52.05 -4.42
C LEU A 108 35.35 52.70 -5.45
N ALA A 109 34.40 51.95 -6.01
CA ALA A 109 33.41 52.46 -6.98
C ALA A 109 32.45 53.46 -6.32
N ALA A 110 32.03 53.18 -5.08
CA ALA A 110 31.21 54.11 -4.31
C ALA A 110 31.95 55.43 -4.02
N ALA A 111 33.24 55.37 -3.70
CA ALA A 111 34.07 56.55 -3.47
C ALA A 111 34.26 57.40 -4.75
N ILE A 112 34.43 56.77 -5.90
CA ILE A 112 34.54 57.46 -7.19
C ILE A 112 33.24 58.20 -7.52
N LEU A 113 32.09 57.54 -7.34
CA LEU A 113 30.78 58.17 -7.57
C LEU A 113 30.49 59.30 -6.59
N ALA A 114 30.87 59.16 -5.32
CA ALA A 114 30.73 60.23 -4.32
C ALA A 114 31.57 61.47 -4.68
N ARG A 115 32.81 61.26 -5.15
CA ARG A 115 33.69 62.35 -5.59
C ARG A 115 33.19 63.01 -6.87
N ALA A 116 32.65 62.23 -7.81
CA ALA A 116 32.02 62.75 -9.02
C ALA A 116 30.77 63.59 -8.69
N LYS A 117 29.93 63.12 -7.77
CA LYS A 117 28.75 63.88 -7.29
C LYS A 117 29.15 65.17 -6.58
N ALA A 118 30.19 65.15 -5.74
CA ALA A 118 30.71 66.35 -5.08
C ALA A 118 31.28 67.36 -6.11
N LYS A 119 31.96 66.90 -7.16
CA LYS A 119 32.45 67.75 -8.25
C LYS A 119 31.32 68.36 -9.07
N ALA A 120 30.23 67.61 -9.30
CA ALA A 120 29.05 68.10 -9.99
C ALA A 120 28.23 69.10 -9.15
N ALA A 121 28.21 68.94 -7.81
CA ALA A 121 27.51 69.84 -6.90
C ALA A 121 28.32 71.10 -6.52
N GLY A 122 29.65 71.03 -6.58
CA GLY A 122 30.56 72.14 -6.24
C GLY A 122 31.16 72.88 -7.44
N GLY A 123 30.82 72.49 -8.67
CA GLY A 123 31.28 73.14 -9.90
C GLY A 123 30.46 74.39 -10.26
N ALA A 124 30.17 75.25 -9.29
CA ALA A 124 29.61 76.57 -9.54
C ALA A 124 30.15 77.59 -8.52
N GLN A 125 31.05 78.43 -9.04
CA GLN A 125 31.43 79.78 -8.63
C GLN A 125 32.65 80.00 -7.73
N PRO A 126 33.36 81.14 -7.91
CA PRO A 126 33.47 82.02 -9.09
C PRO A 126 34.74 81.76 -9.91
#